data_AF-A0A382ZDH4-F1
#
_entry.id   AF-A0A382ZDH4-F1
#
_cell.length_a   1.000
_cell.length_b   1.000
_cell.length_c   1.000
_cell.angle_alpha   90.00
_cell.angle_beta   90.00
_cell.angle_gamma   90.00
#
_symmetry.space_group_name_H-M   'P 1'
#
loop_
_entity.id
_entity.type
_entity.pdbx_description
1 polymer ?
#
loop_
_entity_poly.entity_id
_entity_poly.type
_entity_poly.pdbx_seq_one_letter_code
_entity_poly.pdbx_strand_id
1 'polypeptide(L)'
;MSNELSLICIDDLLTDDDKSYLESIGEEISDTMNKRQIHRTETEMRVSVLQDGKHPTPAAKYWQSVREQGVMVDGLIQLGFSYRRLDVKYRKAKAELLTTTGFKKEELEIDIEEMEVAKMNTKAQAFDRMREVKLWSKIKQELDDGSFNTENVDDHQKDSLMKTLENRAKALTGSSSQAEIINVLGPLETIQ
;
A
#
# COMPACT_ATOMS: atom_id res chain seq x y z
N MET A 1 -23.35 18.23 -5.56
CA MET A 1 -23.11 16.77 -5.65
C MET A 1 -21.63 16.56 -5.85
N SER A 2 -20.97 15.73 -5.03
CA SER A 2 -19.56 15.38 -5.26
C SER A 2 -19.43 14.67 -6.61
N ASN A 3 -18.26 14.76 -7.26
CA ASN A 3 -18.04 14.13 -8.57
C ASN A 3 -18.26 12.60 -8.50
N GLU A 4 -18.00 12.01 -7.34
CA GLU A 4 -18.23 10.61 -7.04
C GLU A 4 -19.72 10.23 -7.05
N LEU A 5 -20.59 11.07 -6.50
CA LEU A 5 -22.04 10.79 -6.46
C LEU A 5 -22.68 10.90 -7.85
N SER A 6 -22.26 11.85 -8.68
CA SER A 6 -22.76 11.96 -10.06
C SER A 6 -22.42 10.74 -10.92
N LEU A 7 -21.37 10.00 -10.58
CA LEU A 7 -20.98 8.77 -11.28
C LEU A 7 -21.72 7.53 -10.79
N ILE A 8 -22.41 7.61 -9.64
CA ILE A 8 -23.10 6.48 -9.00
C ILE A 8 -24.62 6.62 -9.14
N CYS A 9 -25.14 7.84 -9.02
CA CYS A 9 -26.56 8.15 -9.16
C CYS A 9 -26.98 8.27 -10.63
N ILE A 10 -26.73 7.22 -11.42
CA ILE A 10 -27.14 7.12 -12.84
C ILE A 10 -28.57 6.58 -12.91
N ASP A 11 -29.37 7.08 -13.85
CA ASP A 11 -30.73 6.59 -14.07
C ASP A 11 -30.76 5.11 -14.46
N ASP A 12 -31.76 4.39 -13.96
CA ASP A 12 -31.92 2.93 -14.06
C ASP A 12 -30.80 2.07 -13.46
N LEU A 13 -29.71 2.66 -12.94
CA LEU A 13 -28.64 1.93 -12.24
C LEU A 13 -29.03 1.62 -10.79
N LEU A 14 -29.67 2.58 -10.12
CA LEU A 14 -30.12 2.50 -8.73
C LEU A 14 -31.59 2.92 -8.64
N THR A 15 -32.28 2.42 -7.63
CA THR A 15 -33.64 2.88 -7.32
C THR A 15 -33.60 4.33 -6.86
N ASP A 16 -34.71 5.06 -7.03
CA ASP A 16 -34.80 6.46 -6.58
C ASP A 16 -34.63 6.57 -5.05
N ASP A 17 -35.05 5.55 -4.30
CA ASP A 17 -34.83 5.45 -2.85
C ASP A 17 -33.33 5.33 -2.53
N ASP A 18 -32.59 4.48 -3.25
CA ASP A 18 -31.14 4.34 -3.06
C ASP A 18 -30.37 5.60 -3.46
N LYS A 19 -30.74 6.25 -4.57
CA LYS A 19 -30.15 7.54 -4.98
C LYS A 19 -30.39 8.60 -3.91
N SER A 20 -31.62 8.72 -3.42
CA SER A 20 -31.99 9.67 -2.36
C SER A 20 -31.22 9.39 -1.07
N TYR A 21 -31.02 8.12 -0.74
CA TYR A 21 -30.21 7.72 0.41
C TYR A 21 -28.74 8.13 0.23
N LEU A 22 -28.12 7.82 -0.91
CA LEU A 22 -26.73 8.20 -1.21
C LEU A 22 -26.52 9.71 -1.19
N GLU A 23 -27.47 10.48 -1.72
CA GLU A 23 -27.46 11.94 -1.63
C GLU A 23 -27.56 12.42 -0.18
N SER A 24 -28.39 11.77 0.64
CA SER A 24 -28.55 12.11 2.06
C SER A 24 -27.27 11.88 2.90
N ILE A 25 -26.43 10.92 2.49
CA ILE A 25 -25.13 10.62 3.12
C ILE A 25 -23.94 11.14 2.30
N GLY A 26 -24.16 12.05 1.34
CA GLY A 26 -23.13 12.46 0.39
C GLY A 26 -21.89 13.12 1.00
N GLU A 27 -22.08 13.90 2.07
CA GLU A 27 -20.97 14.49 2.84
C GLU A 27 -20.15 13.40 3.55
N GLU A 28 -20.82 12.39 4.13
CA GLU A 28 -20.17 11.24 4.77
C GLU A 28 -19.37 10.41 3.76
N ILE A 29 -19.92 10.17 2.57
CA ILE A 29 -19.22 9.46 1.49
C ILE A 29 -17.97 10.25 1.08
N SER A 30 -18.09 11.56 0.88
CA SER A 30 -16.97 12.41 0.47
C SER A 30 -15.88 12.44 1.56
N ASP A 31 -16.27 12.56 2.83
CA ASP A 31 -15.36 12.49 3.97
C ASP A 31 -14.67 11.13 4.07
N THR A 32 -15.41 10.04 3.90
CA THR A 32 -14.89 8.67 3.84
C THR A 32 -13.87 8.53 2.73
N MET A 33 -14.17 9.03 1.52
CA MET A 33 -13.26 8.98 0.40
C MET A 33 -11.97 9.76 0.66
N ASN A 34 -12.03 10.86 1.41
CA ASN A 34 -10.86 11.66 1.78
C ASN A 34 -10.02 11.03 2.91
N LYS A 35 -10.66 10.34 3.86
CA LYS A 35 -10.00 9.76 5.06
C LYS A 35 -9.62 8.30 4.91
N ARG A 36 -10.17 7.58 3.93
CA ARG A 36 -9.94 6.15 3.77
C ARG A 36 -8.45 5.83 3.75
N GLN A 37 -8.09 4.85 4.56
CA GLN A 37 -6.74 4.33 4.61
C GLN A 37 -6.47 3.47 3.36
N ILE A 38 -5.46 3.82 2.57
CA ILE A 38 -5.04 3.02 1.40
C ILE A 38 -3.90 2.07 1.79
N HIS A 39 -2.92 2.60 2.53
CA HIS A 39 -1.74 1.90 3.01
C HIS A 39 -1.61 2.00 4.54
N ARG A 40 -0.67 1.25 5.12
CA ARG A 40 -0.55 1.04 6.57
C ARG A 40 -0.32 2.36 7.31
N THR A 41 -0.82 2.40 8.54
CA THR A 41 -0.51 3.44 9.52
C THR A 41 0.87 3.20 10.15
N GLU A 42 1.43 4.23 10.79
CA GLU A 42 2.69 4.10 11.54
C GLU A 42 2.61 3.02 12.63
N THR A 43 1.45 2.88 13.30
CA THR A 43 1.22 1.84 14.31
C THR A 43 1.31 0.44 13.69
N GLU A 44 0.66 0.18 12.56
CA GLU A 44 0.73 -1.11 11.88
C GLU A 44 2.13 -1.39 11.33
N MET A 45 2.83 -0.38 10.84
CA MET A 45 4.24 -0.51 10.43
C MET A 45 5.09 -1.00 11.61
N ARG A 46 4.94 -0.40 12.80
CA ARG A 46 5.74 -0.78 13.98
C ARG A 46 5.33 -2.12 14.59
N VAL A 47 4.03 -2.38 14.69
CA VAL A 47 3.49 -3.52 15.46
C VAL A 47 3.25 -4.75 14.59
N SER A 48 2.92 -4.60 13.31
CA SER A 48 2.62 -5.73 12.43
C SER A 48 3.81 -6.10 11.54
N VAL A 49 4.52 -5.10 11.02
CA VAL A 49 5.68 -5.33 10.13
C VAL A 49 6.95 -5.52 10.93
N LEU A 50 7.27 -4.61 11.87
CA LEU A 50 8.52 -4.59 12.63
C LEU A 50 8.44 -5.32 13.98
N GLN A 51 7.56 -6.29 14.10
CA GLN A 51 7.38 -7.05 15.33
C GLN A 51 8.62 -7.89 15.71
N ASP A 52 8.79 -8.13 17.00
CA ASP A 52 10.00 -8.74 17.59
C ASP A 52 10.13 -10.25 17.32
N GLY A 53 9.03 -10.96 17.08
CA GLY A 53 9.06 -12.35 16.65
C GLY A 53 9.74 -12.58 15.29
N LYS A 54 9.66 -11.62 14.36
CA LYS A 54 10.29 -11.66 13.02
C LYS A 54 11.55 -10.79 12.93
N HIS A 55 11.56 -9.66 13.61
CA HIS A 55 12.65 -8.69 13.58
C HIS A 55 13.07 -8.33 15.01
N PRO A 56 13.72 -9.25 15.73
CA PRO A 56 14.02 -9.09 17.16
C PRO A 56 15.10 -8.05 17.49
N THR A 57 15.79 -7.51 16.47
CA THR A 57 16.90 -6.58 16.67
C THR A 57 16.66 -5.25 15.95
N PRO A 58 17.25 -4.13 16.44
CA PRO A 58 17.21 -2.85 15.74
C PRO A 58 17.67 -2.96 14.29
N ALA A 59 18.77 -3.69 14.05
CA ALA A 59 19.30 -3.94 12.71
C ALA A 59 18.31 -4.66 11.80
N ALA A 60 17.65 -5.72 12.27
CA ALA A 60 16.66 -6.45 11.48
C ALA A 60 15.44 -5.58 11.13
N LYS A 61 15.00 -4.73 12.07
CA LYS A 61 13.90 -3.78 11.83
C LYS A 61 14.31 -2.68 10.86
N TYR A 62 15.55 -2.18 10.95
CA TYR A 62 16.08 -1.18 10.04
C TYR A 62 16.07 -1.70 8.61
N TRP A 63 16.66 -2.89 8.39
CA TRP A 63 16.74 -3.49 7.06
C TRP A 63 15.38 -3.94 6.52
N GLN A 64 14.44 -4.34 7.39
CA GLN A 64 13.05 -4.51 6.97
C GLN A 64 12.42 -3.19 6.52
N SER A 65 12.65 -2.09 7.25
CA SER A 65 12.18 -0.76 6.88
C SER A 65 12.78 -0.27 5.56
N VAL A 66 14.05 -0.63 5.26
CA VAL A 66 14.68 -0.38 3.95
C VAL A 66 13.92 -1.09 2.83
N ARG A 67 13.60 -2.39 3.01
CA ARG A 67 12.84 -3.16 2.02
C ARG A 67 11.44 -2.58 1.79
N GLU A 68 10.69 -2.28 2.84
CA GLU A 68 9.33 -1.72 2.73
C GLU A 68 9.35 -0.34 2.07
N GLN A 69 10.31 0.53 2.42
CA GLN A 69 10.47 1.82 1.74
C GLN A 69 10.73 1.64 0.24
N GLY A 70 11.57 0.66 -0.14
CA GLY A 70 11.85 0.32 -1.53
C GLY A 70 10.57 -0.07 -2.30
N VAL A 71 9.73 -0.93 -1.72
CA VAL A 71 8.44 -1.32 -2.31
C VAL A 71 7.53 -0.10 -2.55
N MET A 72 7.52 0.87 -1.64
CA MET A 72 6.73 2.10 -1.81
C MET A 72 7.28 2.99 -2.93
N VAL A 73 8.61 3.13 -3.03
CA VAL A 73 9.28 3.88 -4.10
C VAL A 73 9.04 3.25 -5.47
N ASP A 74 9.19 1.92 -5.58
CA ASP A 74 8.90 1.20 -6.83
C ASP A 74 7.44 1.39 -7.24
N GLY A 75 6.51 1.35 -6.28
CA GLY A 75 5.10 1.65 -6.50
C GLY A 75 4.88 3.07 -7.04
N LEU A 76 5.56 4.07 -6.50
CA LEU A 76 5.50 5.46 -6.99
C LEU A 76 6.02 5.59 -8.43
N ILE A 77 7.11 4.89 -8.76
CA ILE A 77 7.66 4.86 -10.12
C ILE A 77 6.61 4.30 -11.10
N GLN A 78 5.99 3.16 -10.76
CA GLN A 78 4.96 2.54 -11.61
C GLN A 78 3.73 3.44 -11.76
N LEU A 79 3.24 4.06 -10.68
CA LEU A 79 2.14 5.03 -10.75
C LEU A 79 2.50 6.22 -11.64
N GLY A 80 3.75 6.70 -11.59
CA GLY A 80 4.23 7.78 -12.45
C GLY A 80 4.23 7.42 -13.94
N PHE A 81 4.54 6.18 -14.32
CA PHE A 81 4.39 5.72 -15.69
C PHE A 81 2.93 5.60 -16.11
N SER A 82 2.10 4.97 -15.27
CA SER A 82 0.67 4.79 -15.53
C SER A 82 -0.06 6.13 -15.69
N TYR A 83 0.20 7.09 -14.80
CA TYR A 83 -0.39 8.42 -14.85
C TYR A 83 -0.06 9.16 -16.15
N ARG A 84 1.21 9.13 -16.59
CA ARG A 84 1.62 9.79 -17.84
C ARG A 84 1.00 9.15 -19.07
N ARG A 85 0.91 7.81 -19.11
CA ARG A 85 0.23 7.09 -20.20
C ARG A 85 -1.26 7.45 -20.25
N LEU A 86 -1.90 7.47 -19.09
CA LEU A 86 -3.31 7.84 -18.94
C LEU A 86 -3.56 9.29 -19.37
N ASP A 87 -2.68 10.22 -19.01
CA ASP A 87 -2.75 11.62 -19.43
C ASP A 87 -2.67 11.78 -20.95
N VAL A 88 -1.77 11.03 -21.61
CA VAL A 88 -1.68 11.03 -23.07
C VAL A 88 -2.97 10.49 -23.70
N LYS A 89 -3.52 9.37 -23.21
CA LYS A 89 -4.78 8.80 -23.71
C LYS A 89 -5.94 9.78 -23.54
N TYR A 90 -6.05 10.38 -22.37
CA TYR A 90 -7.04 11.40 -22.06
C TYR A 90 -7.00 12.59 -23.03
N ARG A 91 -5.80 13.14 -23.29
CA ARG A 91 -5.64 14.25 -24.25
C ARG A 91 -5.98 13.85 -25.68
N LYS A 92 -5.68 12.60 -26.09
CA LYS A 92 -6.08 12.09 -27.40
C LYS A 92 -7.60 11.97 -27.52
N ALA A 93 -8.26 11.37 -26.54
CA ALA A 93 -9.71 11.26 -26.51
C ALA A 93 -10.38 12.64 -26.54
N LYS A 94 -9.89 13.61 -25.76
CA LYS A 94 -10.38 15.00 -25.82
C LYS A 94 -10.23 15.65 -27.19
N ALA A 95 -9.13 15.39 -27.89
CA ALA A 95 -8.93 15.91 -29.25
C ALA A 95 -9.89 15.25 -30.25
N GLU A 96 -10.09 13.93 -30.16
CA GLU A 96 -11.00 13.16 -31.01
C GLU A 96 -12.47 13.55 -30.79
N LEU A 97 -12.85 13.84 -29.55
CA LEU A 97 -14.19 14.25 -29.16
C LEU A 97 -14.65 15.51 -29.91
N LEU A 98 -13.75 16.46 -30.18
CA LEU A 98 -14.06 17.72 -30.87
C LEU A 98 -14.64 17.53 -32.28
N THR A 99 -14.31 16.40 -32.92
CA THR A 99 -14.73 16.10 -34.30
C THR A 99 -15.73 14.95 -34.39
N THR A 100 -16.08 14.33 -33.25
CA THR A 100 -16.90 13.12 -33.20
C THR A 100 -18.36 13.45 -32.91
N THR A 101 -19.29 12.72 -33.53
CA THR A 101 -20.74 12.92 -33.40
C THR A 101 -21.49 11.61 -33.17
N GLY A 102 -22.74 11.70 -32.69
CA GLY A 102 -23.59 10.54 -32.41
C GLY A 102 -23.07 9.70 -31.25
N PHE A 103 -23.45 8.42 -31.17
CA PHE A 103 -23.08 7.54 -30.06
C PHE A 103 -21.58 7.41 -29.82
N LYS A 104 -20.74 7.57 -30.86
CA LYS A 104 -19.28 7.57 -30.69
C LYS A 104 -18.79 8.74 -29.83
N LYS A 105 -19.51 9.88 -29.88
CA LYS A 105 -19.23 11.04 -29.04
C LYS A 105 -19.52 10.71 -27.57
N GLU A 106 -20.68 10.11 -27.31
CA GLU A 106 -21.11 9.70 -25.97
C GLU A 106 -20.14 8.67 -25.37
N GLU A 107 -19.70 7.67 -26.13
CA GLU A 107 -18.66 6.72 -25.70
C GLU A 107 -17.36 7.42 -25.31
N LEU A 108 -16.91 8.39 -26.10
CA LEU A 108 -15.68 9.15 -25.80
C LEU A 108 -15.83 10.01 -24.55
N GLU A 109 -17.01 10.59 -24.29
CA GLU A 109 -17.29 11.34 -23.07
C GLU A 109 -17.18 10.43 -21.83
N ILE A 110 -17.76 9.23 -21.90
CA ILE A 110 -17.66 8.21 -20.84
C ILE A 110 -16.19 7.78 -20.62
N ASP A 111 -15.45 7.49 -21.70
CA ASP A 111 -14.04 7.12 -21.62
C ASP A 111 -13.21 8.24 -20.95
N ILE A 112 -13.51 9.50 -21.26
CA ILE A 112 -12.85 10.67 -20.67
C ILE A 112 -13.14 10.75 -19.17
N GLU A 113 -14.39 10.59 -18.75
CA GLU A 113 -14.78 10.58 -17.33
C GLU A 113 -14.12 9.42 -16.56
N GLU A 114 -14.11 8.21 -17.10
CA GLU A 114 -13.42 7.06 -16.50
C GLU A 114 -11.93 7.36 -16.32
N MET A 115 -11.28 7.94 -17.33
CA MET A 115 -9.88 8.34 -17.24
C MET A 115 -9.63 9.43 -16.19
N GLU A 116 -10.56 10.36 -15.97
CA GLU A 116 -10.46 11.37 -14.90
C GLU A 116 -10.50 10.72 -13.52
N VAL A 117 -11.44 9.79 -13.30
CA VAL A 117 -11.53 9.00 -12.06
C VAL A 117 -10.26 8.19 -11.84
N ALA A 118 -9.76 7.51 -12.87
CA ALA A 118 -8.52 6.75 -12.79
C ALA A 118 -7.30 7.65 -12.46
N LYS A 119 -7.25 8.87 -13.00
CA LYS A 119 -6.22 9.86 -12.64
C LYS A 119 -6.34 10.30 -11.18
N MET A 120 -7.56 10.54 -10.67
CA MET A 120 -7.78 10.89 -9.26
C MET A 120 -7.36 9.77 -8.32
N ASN A 121 -7.76 8.53 -8.59
CA ASN A 121 -7.38 7.37 -7.80
C ASN A 121 -5.86 7.12 -7.82
N THR A 122 -5.22 7.31 -8.97
CA THR A 122 -3.75 7.21 -9.08
C THR A 122 -3.04 8.23 -8.20
N LYS A 123 -3.55 9.48 -8.15
CA LYS A 123 -3.01 10.53 -7.29
C LYS A 123 -3.20 10.20 -5.81
N ALA A 124 -4.37 9.70 -5.42
CA ALA A 124 -4.64 9.30 -4.03
C ALA A 124 -3.67 8.20 -3.56
N GLN A 125 -3.47 7.17 -4.38
CA GLN A 125 -2.48 6.13 -4.11
C GLN A 125 -1.05 6.68 -4.01
N ALA A 126 -0.66 7.58 -4.91
CA ALA A 126 0.67 8.19 -4.89
C ALA A 126 0.88 9.04 -3.62
N PHE A 127 -0.14 9.79 -3.19
CA PHE A 127 -0.09 10.57 -1.96
C PHE A 127 0.14 9.67 -0.73
N ASP A 128 -0.62 8.58 -0.63
CA ASP A 128 -0.54 7.70 0.53
C ASP A 128 0.76 6.86 0.55
N ARG A 129 1.28 6.45 -0.62
CA ARG A 129 2.62 5.85 -0.73
C ARG A 129 3.72 6.80 -0.29
N MET A 130 3.63 8.08 -0.68
CA MET A 130 4.60 9.08 -0.25
C MET A 130 4.55 9.30 1.27
N ARG A 131 3.36 9.22 1.89
CA ARG A 131 3.23 9.21 3.35
C ARG A 131 4.01 8.04 3.95
N GLU A 132 3.82 6.82 3.46
CA GLU A 132 4.59 5.65 3.93
C GLU A 132 6.10 5.80 3.71
N VAL A 133 6.55 6.33 2.56
CA VAL A 133 7.99 6.58 2.32
C VAL A 133 8.58 7.49 3.41
N LYS A 134 7.85 8.54 3.81
CA LYS A 134 8.27 9.44 4.89
C LYS A 134 8.30 8.72 6.24
N LEU A 135 7.28 7.91 6.54
CA LEU A 135 7.21 7.16 7.79
C LEU A 135 8.33 6.11 7.88
N TRP A 136 8.59 5.35 6.81
CA TRP A 136 9.72 4.42 6.78
C TRP A 136 11.06 5.15 6.91
N SER A 137 11.21 6.33 6.31
CA SER A 137 12.41 7.16 6.49
C SER A 137 12.62 7.55 7.94
N LYS A 138 11.56 8.03 8.61
CA LYS A 138 11.55 8.39 10.04
C LYS A 138 11.92 7.19 10.91
N ILE A 139 11.25 6.05 10.70
CA ILE A 139 11.49 4.82 11.47
C ILE A 139 12.95 4.35 11.33
N LYS A 140 13.53 4.38 10.12
CA LYS A 140 14.94 4.03 9.93
C LYS A 140 15.89 4.92 10.74
N GLN A 141 15.64 6.23 10.78
CA GLN A 141 16.44 7.17 11.57
C GLN A 141 16.32 6.91 13.08
N GLU A 142 15.14 6.53 13.56
CA GLU A 142 14.93 6.18 14.97
C GLU A 142 15.59 4.86 15.37
N LEU A 143 15.67 3.91 14.43
CA LEU A 143 16.27 2.60 14.67
C LEU A 143 17.79 2.63 14.62
N ASP A 144 18.37 3.50 13.80
CA ASP A 144 19.82 3.65 13.65
C ASP A 144 20.42 4.43 14.83
N ASP A 145 20.86 3.68 15.84
CA ASP A 145 21.58 4.17 17.01
C ASP A 145 23.10 4.10 16.84
N GLY A 146 23.59 3.76 15.65
CA GLY A 146 25.01 3.55 15.35
C GLY A 146 25.60 2.23 15.85
N SER A 147 24.80 1.31 16.39
CA SER A 147 25.28 0.02 16.93
C SER A 147 25.39 -1.12 15.89
N PHE A 148 24.91 -0.91 14.66
CA PHE A 148 24.88 -1.94 13.61
C PHE A 148 25.25 -1.40 12.22
N ASN A 149 25.56 -2.31 11.29
CA ASN A 149 25.90 -1.95 9.92
C ASN A 149 24.65 -1.57 9.10
N THR A 150 24.64 -0.36 8.55
CA THR A 150 23.59 0.20 7.68
C THR A 150 23.94 0.17 6.18
N GLU A 151 25.12 -0.35 5.83
CA GLU A 151 25.63 -0.48 4.46
C GLU A 151 25.56 -1.93 3.95
N ASN A 152 25.81 -2.93 4.80
CA ASN A 152 25.71 -4.34 4.44
C ASN A 152 24.55 -5.03 5.18
N VAL A 153 23.53 -5.44 4.42
CA VAL A 153 22.35 -6.14 4.94
C VAL A 153 22.66 -7.52 5.51
N ASP A 154 23.75 -8.16 5.09
CA ASP A 154 24.07 -9.51 5.55
C ASP A 154 24.63 -9.54 6.98
N ASP A 155 25.28 -8.45 7.42
CA ASP A 155 25.99 -8.38 8.70
C ASP A 155 25.09 -8.62 9.92
N HIS A 156 23.80 -8.27 9.83
CA HIS A 156 22.85 -8.51 10.92
C HIS A 156 22.19 -9.88 10.88
N GLN A 157 22.28 -10.60 9.76
CA GLN A 157 21.42 -11.77 9.48
C GLN A 157 21.67 -12.87 10.50
N LYS A 158 22.94 -13.21 10.77
CA LYS A 158 23.28 -14.27 11.72
C LYS A 158 22.67 -14.03 13.11
N ASP A 159 22.90 -12.84 13.69
CA ASP A 159 22.39 -12.48 15.03
C ASP A 159 20.86 -12.44 15.08
N SER A 160 20.24 -11.79 14.09
CA SER A 160 18.78 -11.65 14.06
C SER A 160 18.07 -12.99 13.83
N LEU A 161 18.58 -13.84 12.93
CA LEU A 161 18.04 -15.17 12.68
C LEU A 161 18.18 -16.08 13.92
N MET A 162 19.33 -16.02 14.60
CA MET A 162 19.55 -16.76 15.85
C MET A 162 18.48 -16.37 16.88
N LYS A 163 18.30 -15.08 17.16
CA LYS A 163 17.28 -14.59 18.10
C LYS A 163 15.86 -14.97 17.70
N THR A 164 15.53 -14.88 16.40
CA THR A 164 14.22 -15.31 15.89
C THR A 164 13.99 -16.80 16.13
N LEU A 165 14.98 -17.64 15.83
CA LEU A 165 14.90 -19.08 16.01
C LEU A 165 14.82 -19.47 17.49
N GLU A 166 15.58 -18.80 18.36
CA GLU A 166 15.48 -18.98 19.82
C GLU A 166 14.10 -18.61 20.36
N ASN A 167 13.53 -17.49 19.91
CA ASN A 167 12.19 -17.07 20.31
C ASN A 167 11.13 -18.08 19.84
N ARG A 168 11.27 -18.59 18.61
CA ARG A 168 10.40 -19.64 18.08
C ARG A 168 10.56 -20.95 18.83
N ALA A 169 11.77 -21.34 19.18
CA ALA A 169 12.05 -22.56 19.95
C ALA A 169 11.39 -22.51 21.32
N LYS A 170 11.46 -21.35 22.01
CA LYS A 170 10.80 -21.12 23.30
C LYS A 170 9.27 -21.18 23.22
N ALA A 171 8.70 -20.89 22.04
CA ALA A 171 7.26 -20.94 21.81
C ALA A 171 6.74 -22.33 21.42
N LEU A 172 7.62 -23.31 21.16
CA LEU A 172 7.23 -24.68 20.87
C LEU A 172 6.60 -25.32 22.11
N THR A 173 5.53 -26.08 21.91
CA THR A 173 4.83 -26.82 22.97
C THR A 173 4.79 -28.31 22.65
N GLY A 174 4.35 -29.13 23.61
CA GLY A 174 4.16 -30.56 23.38
C GLY A 174 3.12 -30.91 22.30
N SER A 175 2.32 -29.94 21.86
CA SER A 175 1.38 -30.09 20.74
C SER A 175 1.92 -29.56 19.41
N SER A 176 3.13 -29.00 19.37
CA SER A 176 3.77 -28.55 18.13
C SER A 176 4.01 -29.73 17.19
N SER A 177 3.84 -29.51 15.89
CA SER A 177 4.04 -30.56 14.89
C SER A 177 5.52 -30.92 14.73
N GLN A 178 5.82 -32.16 14.35
CA GLN A 178 7.20 -32.59 14.08
C GLN A 178 7.88 -31.72 13.02
N ALA A 179 7.14 -31.30 11.99
CA ALA A 179 7.66 -30.41 10.95
C ALA A 179 8.03 -29.02 11.50
N GLU A 180 7.21 -28.47 12.39
CA GLU A 180 7.49 -27.18 13.04
C GLU A 180 8.73 -27.25 13.93
N ILE A 181 8.87 -28.34 14.70
CA ILE A 181 10.05 -28.60 15.53
C ILE A 181 11.31 -28.66 14.66
N ILE A 182 11.30 -29.43 13.57
CA ILE A 182 12.44 -29.57 12.65
C ILE A 182 12.81 -28.21 12.02
N ASN A 183 11.81 -27.44 11.57
CA ASN A 183 12.01 -26.14 10.92
C ASN A 183 12.53 -25.05 11.85
N VAL A 184 12.50 -25.27 13.17
CA VAL A 184 13.04 -24.35 14.16
C VAL A 184 14.38 -24.85 14.70
N LEU A 185 14.43 -26.09 15.18
CA LEU A 185 15.62 -26.64 15.84
C LEU A 185 16.76 -26.93 14.86
N GLY A 186 16.49 -27.43 13.66
CA GLY A 186 17.53 -27.73 12.67
C GLY A 186 18.32 -26.48 12.24
N PRO A 187 17.64 -25.40 11.80
CA PRO A 187 18.32 -24.14 11.52
C PRO A 187 19.01 -23.52 12.73
N LEU A 188 18.43 -23.66 13.94
CA LEU A 188 19.04 -23.14 15.16
C LEU A 188 20.36 -23.86 15.48
N GLU A 189 20.43 -25.17 15.31
CA GLU A 189 21.67 -25.94 15.46
C GLU A 189 22.73 -25.55 14.41
N THR A 190 22.30 -25.16 13.21
CA THR A 190 23.23 -24.72 12.14
C THR A 190 23.85 -23.35 12.42
N ILE A 191 23.13 -22.46 13.12
CA ILE A 191 23.53 -21.07 13.31
C ILE A 191 24.34 -20.81 14.59
N GLN A 192 24.21 -21.70 15.59
CA GLN A 192 24.96 -21.70 16.85
C GLN A 192 26.42 -22.11 16.63
#